data_AF-U1NHR8-F1
#
_entry.id   AF-U1NHR8-F1
#
_cell.length_a   1.000
_cell.length_b   1.000
_cell.length_c   1.000
_cell.angle_alpha   90.00
_cell.angle_beta   90.00
_cell.angle_gamma   90.00
#
_symmetry.space_group_name_H-M   'P 1'
#
loop_
_entity.id
_entity.type
_entity.pdbx_description
1 polymer ?
#
loop_
_entity_poly.entity_id
_entity_poly.type
_entity_poly.pdbx_seq_one_letter_code
_entity_poly.pdbx_strand_id
1 'polypeptide(L)'
;MELRVIERTDTELRIEVAGEDHTFMNVIKGALLQTDEVAAATYDVNPEQSGGQTEPVLSIQIESDADIGPLDALGDASRQVQTTVDDFTSAFSAAL
;
A
#
# COMPACT_ATOMS: atom_id res chain seq x y z
N MET A 1 -8.99 8.85 -5.45
CA MET A 1 -8.75 7.41 -5.25
C MET A 1 -10.05 6.62 -5.34
N GLU A 2 -10.05 5.58 -6.17
CA GLU A 2 -11.06 4.51 -6.18
C GLU A 2 -10.35 3.17 -6.01
N LEU A 3 -10.89 2.26 -5.19
CA LEU A 3 -10.27 0.97 -4.88
C LEU A 3 -11.12 -0.18 -5.43
N ARG A 4 -10.50 -1.08 -6.19
CA ARG A 4 -11.16 -2.29 -6.71
C ARG A 4 -10.35 -3.53 -6.38
N VAL A 5 -10.98 -4.49 -5.70
CA VAL A 5 -10.36 -5.79 -5.44
C VAL A 5 -10.31 -6.59 -6.73
N ILE A 6 -9.11 -7.02 -7.11
CA ILE A 6 -8.86 -7.93 -8.23
C ILE A 6 -8.84 -9.37 -7.72
N GLU A 7 -8.12 -9.60 -6.62
CA GLU A 7 -7.96 -10.91 -6.01
C GLU A 7 -7.84 -10.78 -4.50
N ARG A 8 -8.42 -11.73 -3.78
CA ARG A 8 -8.31 -11.83 -2.33
C ARG A 8 -8.37 -13.29 -1.90
N THR A 9 -7.36 -13.69 -1.13
CA THR A 9 -7.31 -14.95 -0.38
C THR A 9 -7.05 -14.63 1.09
N ASP A 10 -6.75 -15.66 1.89
CA ASP A 10 -6.38 -15.48 3.29
C ASP A 10 -5.00 -14.84 3.44
N THR A 11 -4.08 -15.08 2.49
CA THR A 11 -2.69 -14.57 2.55
C THR A 11 -2.32 -13.60 1.43
N GLU A 12 -3.18 -13.42 0.42
CA GLU A 12 -2.92 -12.55 -0.73
C GLU A 12 -4.03 -11.52 -0.94
N LEU A 13 -3.64 -10.30 -1.29
CA LEU A 13 -4.55 -9.26 -1.75
C LEU A 13 -3.95 -8.56 -2.96
N ARG A 14 -4.73 -8.47 -4.03
CA ARG A 14 -4.45 -7.62 -5.19
C ARG A 14 -5.55 -6.60 -5.35
N ILE A 15 -5.19 -5.33 -5.32
CA ILE A 15 -6.13 -4.21 -5.51
C ILE A 15 -5.63 -3.26 -6.57
N GLU A 16 -6.57 -2.78 -7.38
CA GLU A 16 -6.37 -1.61 -8.22
C GLU A 16 -6.62 -0.34 -7.41
N VAL A 17 -5.72 0.62 -7.55
CA VAL A 17 -5.74 1.90 -6.83
C VAL A 17 -5.83 3.03 -7.84
N ALA A 18 -7.04 3.29 -8.32
CA ALA A 18 -7.25 4.23 -9.42
C ALA A 18 -7.11 5.69 -8.97
N GLY A 19 -6.46 6.49 -9.82
CA GLY A 19 -6.23 7.91 -9.57
C GLY A 19 -5.05 8.21 -8.65
N GLU A 20 -4.16 7.23 -8.45
CA GLU A 20 -2.90 7.38 -7.73
C GLU A 20 -1.71 7.03 -8.64
N ASP A 21 -0.51 7.48 -8.28
CA ASP A 21 0.72 7.24 -9.05
C ASP A 21 1.87 6.71 -8.16
N HIS A 22 3.08 6.66 -8.73
CA HIS A 22 4.28 6.21 -8.04
C HIS A 22 4.55 6.92 -6.70
N THR A 23 4.06 8.13 -6.49
CA THR A 23 4.22 8.88 -5.24
C THR A 23 3.53 8.15 -4.10
N PHE A 24 2.22 7.98 -4.21
CA PHE A 24 1.44 7.28 -3.19
C PHE A 24 1.84 5.80 -3.11
N MET A 25 2.01 5.17 -4.27
CA MET A 25 2.29 3.73 -4.33
C MET A 25 3.64 3.36 -3.72
N ASN A 26 4.68 4.19 -3.85
CA ASN A 26 5.95 3.95 -3.17
C ASN A 26 5.85 4.12 -1.66
N VAL A 27 5.07 5.09 -1.18
CA VAL A 27 4.88 5.33 0.26
C VAL A 27 4.15 4.15 0.89
N ILE A 28 3.01 3.75 0.34
CA ILE A 28 2.22 2.65 0.93
C ILE A 28 2.96 1.31 0.83
N LYS A 29 3.65 1.03 -0.29
CA LYS A 29 4.54 -0.13 -0.41
C LYS A 29 5.63 -0.12 0.66
N GLY A 30 6.26 1.04 0.87
CA GLY A 30 7.31 1.20 1.88
C GLY A 30 6.81 0.97 3.30
N ALA A 31 5.59 1.41 3.62
CA ALA A 31 4.95 1.15 4.91
C ALA A 31 4.57 -0.33 5.06
N LEU A 32 4.00 -0.96 4.03
CA LEU A 32 3.68 -2.39 4.04
C LEU A 32 4.90 -3.27 4.29
N LEU A 33 6.04 -2.96 3.69
CA LEU A 33 7.30 -3.69 3.91
C LEU A 33 7.88 -3.48 5.33
N GLN A 34 7.32 -2.56 6.13
CA GLN A 34 7.67 -2.36 7.53
C GLN A 34 6.64 -2.96 8.48
N THR A 35 5.46 -3.38 7.98
CA THR A 35 4.46 -4.07 8.78
C THR A 35 4.92 -5.50 9.01
N ASP A 36 4.90 -5.93 10.28
CA ASP A 36 5.22 -7.30 10.65
C ASP A 36 4.29 -8.29 9.91
N GLU A 37 4.79 -9.50 9.63
CA GLU A 37 4.05 -10.57 8.92
C GLU A 37 3.75 -10.32 7.43
N VAL A 38 4.13 -9.17 6.87
CA VAL A 38 4.13 -8.95 5.41
C VAL A 38 5.34 -9.62 4.77
N ALA A 39 5.12 -10.74 4.08
CA ALA A 39 6.14 -11.46 3.34
C ALA A 39 6.63 -10.69 2.11
N ALA A 40 5.71 -10.04 1.39
CA ALA A 40 6.03 -9.21 0.23
C ALA A 40 4.97 -8.15 -0.03
N ALA A 41 5.40 -6.99 -0.51
CA ALA A 41 4.54 -5.96 -1.06
C ALA A 41 5.19 -5.32 -2.29
N THR A 42 4.42 -5.21 -3.38
CA THR A 42 4.86 -4.57 -4.61
C THR A 42 3.68 -3.89 -5.29
N TYR A 43 3.96 -3.05 -6.28
CA TYR A 43 2.93 -2.57 -7.18
C TYR A 43 3.44 -2.53 -8.62
N ASP A 44 2.51 -2.69 -9.55
CA ASP A 44 2.76 -2.58 -10.98
C ASP A 44 1.93 -1.42 -11.55
N VAL A 45 2.52 -0.67 -12.50
CA VAL A 45 1.84 0.36 -13.29
C VAL A 45 2.21 0.10 -14.74
N ASN A 46 1.24 -0.30 -15.58
CA ASN A 46 1.53 -0.48 -17.00
C ASN A 46 1.66 0.89 -17.68
N PRO A 47 2.61 1.05 -18.63
CA PRO A 47 2.69 2.26 -19.41
C PRO A 47 1.41 2.42 -20.25
N GLU A 48 0.92 3.66 -20.39
CA GLU A 48 -0.31 3.97 -21.15
C GLU A 48 -0.26 3.46 -22.61
N GLN A 49 0.95 3.43 -23.18
CA GLN A 49 1.19 2.92 -24.54
C GLN A 49 1.00 1.41 -24.67
N SER A 50 0.88 0.68 -23.56
CA SER A 50 0.66 -0.76 -23.54
C SER A 50 -0.79 -1.14 -23.84
N GLY A 51 -1.73 -0.19 -23.88
CA GLY A 51 -3.16 -0.45 -24.12
C GLY A 51 -3.85 -1.32 -23.05
N GLY A 52 -3.18 -1.57 -21.92
CA GLY A 52 -3.66 -2.37 -20.80
C GLY A 52 -4.14 -1.51 -19.62
N GLN A 53 -4.36 -2.15 -18.47
CA GLN A 53 -4.74 -1.49 -17.22
C GLN A 53 -3.60 -0.55 -16.77
N THR A 54 -3.81 0.76 -16.85
CA THR A 54 -2.82 1.81 -16.50
C THR A 54 -2.84 2.16 -15.01
N GLU A 55 -3.98 1.94 -14.35
CA GLU A 55 -4.10 2.18 -12.92
C GLU A 55 -3.18 1.25 -12.12
N PRO A 56 -2.51 1.74 -11.07
CA PRO A 56 -1.64 0.92 -10.25
C PRO A 56 -2.35 -0.29 -9.65
N VAL A 57 -1.66 -1.43 -9.67
CA VAL A 57 -2.10 -2.64 -8.99
C VAL A 57 -1.16 -2.93 -7.83
N LEU A 58 -1.64 -2.77 -6.60
CA LEU A 58 -0.93 -3.16 -5.38
C LEU A 58 -1.13 -4.65 -5.14
N SER A 59 -0.04 -5.37 -4.87
CA SER A 59 -0.05 -6.78 -4.48
C SER A 59 0.59 -6.92 -3.10
N ILE A 60 -0.09 -7.60 -2.19
CA ILE A 60 0.33 -7.85 -0.81
C ILE A 60 0.29 -9.35 -0.57
N GLN A 61 1.39 -9.89 -0.08
CA GLN A 61 1.50 -11.27 0.39
C GLN A 61 1.86 -11.25 1.88
N ILE A 62 1.07 -11.97 2.65
CA ILE A 62 1.27 -12.20 4.07
C ILE A 62 1.96 -13.56 4.25
N GLU A 63 2.76 -13.68 5.31
CA GLU A 63 3.35 -14.93 5.76
C GLU A 63 2.25 -15.99 6.02
N SER A 64 2.55 -17.26 5.78
CA SER A 64 1.51 -18.31 5.85
C SER A 64 1.00 -18.62 7.25
N ASP A 65 1.77 -18.25 8.28
CA ASP A 65 1.49 -18.43 9.70
C ASP A 65 1.19 -17.11 10.43
N ALA A 66 0.95 -16.04 9.68
CA ALA A 66 0.58 -14.73 10.22
C ALA A 66 -0.74 -14.77 11.00
N ASP A 67 -0.83 -13.93 12.02
CA ASP A 67 -2.04 -13.74 12.82
C ASP A 67 -3.00 -12.73 12.15
N ILE A 68 -2.51 -11.91 11.21
CA ILE A 68 -3.30 -10.89 10.49
C ILE A 68 -3.53 -11.24 9.02
N GLY A 69 -4.61 -10.71 8.43
CA GLY A 69 -4.85 -10.82 6.99
C GLY A 69 -4.26 -9.64 6.20
N PRO A 70 -4.21 -9.74 4.85
CA PRO A 70 -3.62 -8.69 4.01
C PRO A 70 -4.37 -7.34 4.06
N LEU A 71 -5.68 -7.35 4.39
CA LEU A 71 -6.43 -6.11 4.61
C LEU A 71 -6.07 -5.43 5.93
N ASP A 72 -5.79 -6.21 6.97
CA ASP A 72 -5.37 -5.69 8.27
C ASP A 72 -3.99 -5.04 8.12
N ALA A 73 -3.05 -5.73 7.46
CA ALA A 73 -1.73 -5.19 7.13
C ALA A 73 -1.79 -3.88 6.33
N LEU A 74 -2.70 -3.80 5.34
CA LEU A 74 -2.93 -2.56 4.59
C LEU A 74 -3.49 -1.43 5.48
N GLY A 75 -4.39 -1.76 6.41
CA GLY A 75 -4.92 -0.82 7.39
C GLY A 75 -3.84 -0.30 8.35
N ASP A 76 -2.97 -1.19 8.84
CA ASP A 76 -1.84 -0.86 9.71
C ASP A 76 -0.83 0.04 8.99
N ALA A 77 -0.41 -0.33 7.78
CA ALA A 77 0.49 0.48 6.95
C ALA A 77 -0.09 1.86 6.67
N SER A 78 -1.38 1.96 6.37
CA SER A 78 -2.06 3.24 6.13
C SER A 78 -2.06 4.13 7.37
N ARG A 79 -2.28 3.56 8.57
CA ARG A 79 -2.21 4.28 9.86
C ARG A 79 -0.79 4.74 10.18
N GLN A 80 0.22 3.92 9.86
CA GLN A 80 1.62 4.28 10.02
C GLN A 80 2.01 5.48 9.15
N VAL A 81 1.56 5.51 7.89
CA VAL A 81 1.79 6.64 6.99
C VAL A 81 1.15 7.91 7.55
N GLN A 82 -0.10 7.85 8.01
CA GLN A 82 -0.78 9.00 8.63
C GLN A 82 -0.01 9.53 9.84
N THR A 83 0.37 8.65 10.76
CA THR A 83 1.15 9.00 11.95
C THR A 83 2.48 9.67 11.58
N THR A 84 3.19 9.12 10.60
CA THR A 84 4.47 9.66 10.13
C THR A 84 4.33 11.09 9.59
N VAL A 85 3.28 11.34 8.82
CA VAL A 85 3.00 12.67 8.25
C VAL A 85 2.60 13.65 9.36
N ASP A 86 1.74 13.24 10.29
CA ASP A 86 1.30 14.08 11.41
C ASP A 86 2.46 14.48 12.33
N ASP A 87 3.33 13.52 12.65
CA ASP A 87 4.53 13.74 13.46
C ASP A 87 5.49 14.71 12.75
N PHE A 88 5.72 14.50 11.44
CA PHE A 88 6.57 15.38 10.64
C PHE A 88 6.02 16.80 10.57
N THR A 89 4.73 16.97 10.25
CA THR A 89 4.07 18.28 10.18
C THR A 89 4.09 19.00 11.52
N SER A 90 3.89 18.28 12.63
CA SER A 90 3.96 18.83 13.98
C SER A 90 5.37 19.32 14.33
N ALA A 91 6.38 18.49 14.08
CA ALA A 91 7.78 18.85 14.33
C ALA A 91 8.24 20.04 13.46
N PHE A 92 7.84 20.06 12.19
CA PHE A 92 8.14 21.15 11.27
C PHE A 92 7.48 22.46 11.72
N SER A 93 6.20 22.44 12.09
CA SER A 93 5.47 23.63 12.53
C SER A 93 6.01 24.21 13.84
N ALA A 94 6.49 23.36 14.75
CA ALA A 94 7.11 23.79 16.00
C ALA A 94 8.49 24.46 15.81
N ALA A 95 9.12 24.28 14.65
CA ALA A 95 10.42 24.85 14.31
C ALA A 95 10.33 26.14 13.47
N LEU A 96 9.12 26.53 13.02
CA LEU A 96 8.84 27.81 12.36
C LEU A 96 8.66 28.94 13.38
#